data_AF-A0A953S0T3-F1
#
_entry.id   AF-A0A953S0T3-F1
#
_cell.length_a   1.000
_cell.length_b   1.000
_cell.length_c   1.000
_cell.angle_alpha   90.00
_cell.angle_beta   90.00
_cell.angle_gamma   90.00
#
_symmetry.space_group_name_H-M   'P 1'
#
loop_
_entity.id
_entity.type
_entity.pdbx_description
1 polymer ?
#
loop_
_entity_poly.entity_id
_entity_poly.type
_entity_poly.pdbx_seq_one_letter_code
_entity_poly.pdbx_strand_id
1 'polypeptide(L)'
;MNQFTGPSGANIIIQAAPWPDAKKLKMAVEREAAGAGINLLDLKSDASGIVSAILRVDGADAVDAALWPCLARCLRGGQKITEQTFDDPEARKDYYEIVIECMKVNFGPLVESLASKLPFLQAKPSETTPTSP
;
A
#
# COMPACT_ATOMS: atom_id res chain seq x y z
N MET A 1 4.96 -14.42 0.08
CA MET A 1 4.79 -14.56 -1.37
C MET A 1 3.30 -14.69 -1.61
N ASN A 2 2.73 -13.85 -2.47
CA ASN A 2 1.32 -13.94 -2.86
C ASN A 2 1.24 -14.27 -4.36
N GLN A 3 0.21 -14.99 -4.80
CA GLN A 3 0.01 -15.38 -6.19
C GLN A 3 -1.47 -15.26 -6.56
N PHE A 4 -1.75 -14.73 -7.76
CA PHE A 4 -3.11 -14.62 -8.29
C PHE A 4 -3.11 -14.61 -9.83
N THR A 5 -4.28 -14.83 -10.42
CA THR A 5 -4.48 -14.69 -11.87
C THR A 5 -5.02 -13.29 -12.14
N GLY A 6 -4.28 -12.48 -12.90
CA GLY A 6 -4.69 -11.12 -13.26
C GLY A 6 -5.83 -11.09 -14.28
N PRO A 7 -6.46 -9.91 -14.50
CA PRO A 7 -7.56 -9.74 -15.45
C PRO A 7 -7.20 -10.09 -16.90
N SER A 8 -5.91 -10.01 -17.27
CA SER A 8 -5.43 -10.45 -18.59
C SER A 8 -5.34 -11.98 -18.71
N GLY A 9 -5.60 -12.73 -17.65
CA GLY A 9 -5.36 -14.17 -17.54
C GLY A 9 -3.91 -14.56 -17.22
N ALA A 10 -3.01 -13.58 -17.02
CA ALA A 10 -1.61 -13.85 -16.67
C ALA A 10 -1.46 -14.30 -15.21
N ASN A 11 -0.55 -15.23 -14.96
CA ASN A 11 -0.20 -15.62 -13.59
C ASN A 11 0.76 -14.59 -12.98
N ILE A 12 0.36 -13.99 -11.85
CA ILE A 12 1.12 -12.95 -11.15
C ILE A 12 1.69 -13.52 -9.85
N ILE A 13 2.97 -13.27 -9.59
CA ILE A 13 3.64 -13.63 -8.34
C ILE A 13 4.19 -12.36 -7.69
N ILE A 14 3.69 -12.04 -6.50
CA ILE A 14 4.12 -10.91 -5.69
C ILE A 14 5.17 -11.37 -4.68
N GLN A 15 6.35 -10.76 -4.76
CA GLN A 15 7.46 -11.01 -3.86
C GLN A 15 7.63 -9.86 -2.88
N ALA A 16 7.94 -10.20 -1.62
CA ALA A 16 8.32 -9.19 -0.65
C ALA A 16 9.65 -8.53 -1.06
N ALA A 17 9.69 -7.22 -0.93
CA ALA A 17 10.88 -6.42 -1.14
C ALA A 17 11.80 -6.49 0.08
N PRO A 18 13.11 -6.26 -0.10
CA PRO A 18 14.02 -6.04 1.01
C PRO A 18 13.55 -4.87 1.87
N TRP A 19 13.87 -4.93 3.16
CA TRP A 19 13.48 -3.91 4.13
C TRP A 19 13.75 -2.45 3.69
N PRO A 20 14.90 -2.10 3.09
CA PRO A 20 15.15 -0.73 2.63
C PRO A 20 14.12 -0.21 1.62
N ASP A 21 13.65 -1.07 0.71
CA ASP A 21 12.71 -0.66 -0.35
C ASP A 21 11.29 -0.56 0.20
N ALA A 22 10.87 -1.54 1.00
CA ALA A 22 9.59 -1.48 1.72
C ALA A 22 9.49 -0.23 2.63
N LYS A 23 10.59 0.13 3.30
CA LYS A 23 10.65 1.33 4.13
C LYS A 23 10.58 2.63 3.31
N LYS A 24 11.26 2.69 2.16
CA LYS A 24 11.16 3.84 1.24
C LYS A 24 9.72 4.02 0.74
N LEU A 25 9.07 2.93 0.32
CA LEU A 25 7.68 2.94 -0.11
C LEU A 25 6.76 3.46 0.99
N LYS A 26 6.90 2.95 2.23
CA LYS A 26 6.17 3.46 3.40
C LYS A 26 6.34 4.96 3.56
N MET A 27 7.59 5.46 3.56
CA MET A 27 7.87 6.88 3.78
C MET A 27 7.31 7.78 2.68
N ALA A 28 7.34 7.32 1.43
CA ALA A 28 6.75 8.04 0.30
C ALA A 28 5.22 8.11 0.43
N VAL A 29 4.57 6.97 0.65
CA VAL A 29 3.11 6.89 0.83
C VAL A 29 2.66 7.72 2.03
N GLU A 30 3.36 7.67 3.16
CA GLU A 30 3.06 8.48 4.35
C GLU A 30 3.14 9.99 4.09
N ARG A 31 4.16 10.42 3.36
CA ARG A 31 4.34 11.83 3.02
C ARG A 31 3.20 12.34 2.14
N GLU A 32 2.89 11.61 1.07
CA GLU A 32 1.86 12.02 0.12
C GLU A 32 0.45 11.91 0.74
N ALA A 33 0.20 10.86 1.52
CA ALA A 33 -1.04 10.72 2.26
C ALA A 33 -1.24 11.87 3.26
N ALA A 34 -0.21 12.24 4.02
CA ALA A 34 -0.27 13.38 4.92
C ALA A 34 -0.53 14.70 4.18
N GLY A 35 0.14 14.92 3.03
CA GLY A 35 -0.09 16.09 2.18
C GLY A 35 -1.52 16.17 1.61
N ALA A 36 -2.12 15.02 1.33
CA ALA A 36 -3.49 14.90 0.83
C ALA A 36 -4.57 14.87 1.94
N GLY A 37 -4.19 15.00 3.22
CA GLY A 37 -5.10 14.89 4.35
C GLY A 37 -5.71 13.48 4.53
N ILE A 38 -5.04 12.45 4.02
CA ILE A 38 -5.45 11.05 4.13
C ILE A 38 -4.89 10.46 5.42
N ASN A 39 -5.78 10.01 6.29
CA ASN A 39 -5.39 9.24 7.45
C ASN A 39 -5.17 7.78 7.06
N LEU A 40 -3.91 7.34 7.01
CA LEU A 40 -3.54 5.97 6.65
C LEU A 40 -4.11 4.90 7.60
N LEU A 41 -4.49 5.28 8.83
CA LEU A 41 -5.12 4.38 9.78
C LEU A 41 -6.58 4.07 9.42
N ASP A 42 -7.24 4.95 8.67
CA ASP A 42 -8.63 4.77 8.23
C ASP A 42 -8.70 3.83 7.01
N LEU A 43 -7.57 3.50 6.40
CA LEU A 43 -7.47 2.55 5.28
C LEU A 43 -7.71 1.09 5.67
N LYS A 44 -7.87 0.79 6.97
CA LYS A 44 -8.02 -0.59 7.47
C LYS A 44 -9.37 -1.24 7.15
N SER A 45 -10.38 -0.46 6.79
CA SER A 45 -11.77 -0.90 6.91
C SER A 45 -12.53 -0.99 5.58
N ASP A 46 -11.98 -0.45 4.50
CA ASP A 46 -12.70 -0.38 3.22
C ASP A 46 -11.73 -0.53 2.04
N ALA A 47 -11.95 -1.57 1.22
CA ALA A 47 -11.23 -1.76 -0.04
C ALA A 47 -11.39 -0.54 -0.96
N SER A 48 -12.54 0.14 -0.91
CA SER A 48 -12.77 1.38 -1.68
C SER A 48 -11.91 2.55 -1.16
N GLY A 49 -11.67 2.60 0.16
CA GLY A 49 -10.80 3.57 0.80
C GLY A 49 -9.32 3.35 0.43
N ILE A 50 -8.89 2.09 0.37
CA ILE A 50 -7.55 1.72 -0.09
C ILE A 50 -7.36 2.12 -1.55
N VAL A 51 -8.31 1.80 -2.44
CA VAL A 51 -8.23 2.17 -3.87
C VAL A 51 -8.18 3.69 -4.03
N SER A 52 -9.05 4.44 -3.32
CA SER A 52 -9.08 5.90 -3.39
C SER A 52 -7.79 6.54 -2.87
N ALA A 53 -7.19 5.98 -1.82
CA ALA A 53 -5.91 6.45 -1.31
C ALA A 53 -4.78 6.12 -2.28
N ILE A 54 -4.76 4.92 -2.84
CA ILE A 54 -3.79 4.50 -3.86
C ILE A 54 -3.87 5.44 -5.07
N LEU A 55 -5.06 5.70 -5.62
CA LEU A 55 -5.21 6.61 -6.77
C LEU A 55 -4.73 8.04 -6.50
N ARG A 56 -4.78 8.49 -5.23
CA ARG A 56 -4.26 9.81 -4.84
C ARG A 56 -2.75 9.85 -4.69
N VAL A 57 -2.14 8.76 -4.22
CA VAL A 57 -0.68 8.68 -4.03
C VAL A 57 0.05 8.19 -5.27
N ASP A 58 -0.61 7.42 -6.14
CA ASP A 58 -0.05 6.86 -7.38
C ASP A 58 0.37 7.95 -8.37
N GLY A 59 -0.31 9.10 -8.34
CA GLY A 59 0.07 10.28 -9.14
C GLY A 59 1.31 11.04 -8.66
N ALA A 60 1.95 10.60 -7.57
CA ALA A 60 3.13 11.28 -7.01
C ALA A 60 4.43 10.58 -7.42
N ASP A 61 5.34 11.33 -8.07
CA ASP A 61 6.65 10.83 -8.53
C ASP A 61 7.44 10.11 -7.42
N ALA A 62 7.34 10.59 -6.18
CA ALA A 62 8.04 10.01 -5.04
C ALA A 62 7.53 8.61 -4.68
N VAL A 63 6.23 8.36 -4.87
CA VAL A 63 5.59 7.05 -4.60
C VAL A 63 5.90 6.09 -5.73
N ASP A 64 5.76 6.54 -6.98
CA ASP A 64 6.11 5.74 -8.16
C ASP A 64 7.58 5.27 -8.11
N ALA A 65 8.51 6.19 -7.85
CA ALA A 65 9.94 5.86 -7.72
C ALA A 65 10.25 4.89 -6.57
N ALA A 66 9.46 4.89 -5.49
CA ALA A 66 9.62 3.97 -4.38
C ALA A 66 8.91 2.62 -4.59
N LEU A 67 7.90 2.58 -5.46
CA LEU A 67 7.11 1.41 -5.80
C LEU A 67 7.85 0.49 -6.79
N TRP A 68 8.50 1.06 -7.79
CA TRP A 68 9.20 0.28 -8.83
C TRP A 68 10.23 -0.73 -8.32
N PRO A 69 11.09 -0.42 -7.33
CA PRO A 69 11.98 -1.42 -6.74
C PRO A 69 11.24 -2.61 -6.11
N CYS A 70 10.03 -2.39 -5.59
CA CYS A 70 9.18 -3.45 -5.06
C CYS A 70 8.56 -4.29 -6.20
N LEU A 71 8.04 -3.64 -7.25
CA LEU A 71 7.47 -4.28 -8.42
C LEU A 71 8.49 -5.10 -9.21
N ALA A 72 9.73 -4.64 -9.34
CA ALA A 72 10.81 -5.28 -10.09
C ALA A 72 11.19 -6.70 -9.59
N ARG A 73 10.70 -7.08 -8.41
CA ARG A 73 10.87 -8.41 -7.81
C ARG A 73 9.70 -9.35 -8.12
N CYS A 74 8.57 -8.81 -8.52
CA CYS A 74 7.38 -9.56 -8.85
C CYS A 74 7.49 -10.15 -10.26
N LEU A 75 6.68 -11.18 -10.53
CA LEU A 75 6.66 -11.86 -11.83
C LEU A 75 5.26 -11.78 -12.46
N ARG A 76 5.21 -11.62 -13.78
CA ARG A 76 4.02 -11.78 -14.62
C ARG A 76 4.32 -12.82 -15.69
N GLY A 77 3.55 -13.91 -15.73
CA GLY A 77 3.78 -15.01 -16.67
C GLY A 77 5.18 -15.64 -16.54
N GLY A 78 5.77 -15.60 -15.34
CA GLY A 78 7.14 -16.06 -15.08
C GLY A 78 8.26 -15.07 -15.46
N GLN A 79 7.93 -13.92 -16.05
CA GLN A 79 8.88 -12.86 -16.38
C GLN A 79 8.89 -11.78 -15.31
N LYS A 80 10.04 -11.15 -15.08
CA LYS A 80 10.12 -10.02 -14.13
C LYS A 80 9.31 -8.84 -14.65
N ILE A 81 8.59 -8.20 -13.74
CA ILE A 81 7.88 -6.97 -14.03
C ILE A 81 8.91 -5.84 -14.17
N THR A 82 8.78 -5.07 -15.24
CA THR A 82 9.52 -3.84 -15.53
C THR A 82 8.54 -2.80 -16.06
N GLU A 83 8.96 -1.54 -16.22
CA GLU A 83 8.14 -0.52 -16.87
C GLU A 83 7.66 -0.98 -18.26
N GLN A 84 8.56 -1.61 -19.04
CA GLN A 84 8.26 -2.12 -20.39
C GLN A 84 7.25 -3.27 -20.39
N THR A 85 7.02 -3.93 -19.24
CA THR A 85 5.95 -4.94 -19.13
C THR A 85 4.59 -4.35 -19.49
N PHE A 86 4.38 -3.06 -19.19
CA PHE A 86 3.12 -2.37 -19.43
C PHE A 86 3.09 -1.60 -20.76
N ASP A 87 4.12 -1.70 -21.59
CA ASP A 87 4.05 -1.24 -22.98
C ASP A 87 3.02 -2.07 -23.77
N ASP A 88 2.85 -3.35 -23.43
CA ASP A 88 1.77 -4.22 -23.90
C ASP A 88 0.41 -3.79 -23.32
N PRO A 89 -0.56 -3.39 -24.17
CA PRO A 89 -1.90 -3.01 -23.72
C PRO A 89 -2.63 -4.09 -22.91
N GLU A 90 -2.38 -5.38 -23.17
CA GLU A 90 -3.02 -6.46 -22.41
C GLU A 90 -2.48 -6.52 -20.97
N ALA A 91 -1.19 -6.26 -20.77
CA ALA A 91 -0.58 -6.22 -19.44
C ALA A 91 -1.06 -5.06 -18.57
N ARG A 92 -1.51 -3.95 -19.18
CA ARG A 92 -2.06 -2.78 -18.45
C ARG A 92 -3.31 -3.12 -17.65
N LYS A 93 -4.07 -4.15 -18.06
CA LYS A 93 -5.25 -4.64 -17.32
C LYS A 93 -4.89 -5.17 -15.93
N ASP A 94 -3.66 -5.67 -15.76
CA ASP A 94 -3.18 -6.22 -14.50
C ASP A 94 -2.56 -5.15 -13.58
N TYR A 95 -2.21 -3.97 -14.11
CA TYR A 95 -1.36 -2.98 -13.43
C TYR A 95 -1.82 -2.67 -12.01
N TYR A 96 -3.05 -2.21 -11.82
CA TYR A 96 -3.51 -1.79 -10.50
C TYR A 96 -3.66 -2.95 -9.52
N GLU A 97 -4.04 -4.15 -9.95
CA GLU A 97 -4.09 -5.31 -9.05
C GLU A 97 -2.68 -5.70 -8.58
N ILE A 98 -1.70 -5.67 -9.48
CA ILE A 98 -0.29 -5.91 -9.13
C ILE A 98 0.20 -4.86 -8.13
N VAL A 99 -0.09 -3.57 -8.38
CA VAL A 99 0.28 -2.47 -7.48
C VAL A 99 -0.36 -2.66 -6.10
N ILE A 100 -1.67 -2.90 -6.04
CA ILE A 100 -2.41 -3.10 -4.79
C ILE A 100 -1.82 -4.26 -3.99
N GLU A 101 -1.59 -5.40 -4.62
CA GLU A 101 -1.03 -6.58 -3.94
C GLU A 101 0.44 -6.38 -3.54
N CYS A 102 1.23 -5.69 -4.36
CA CYS A 102 2.58 -5.30 -4.01
C CYS A 102 2.62 -4.40 -2.77
N MET A 103 1.72 -3.41 -2.71
CA MET A 103 1.58 -2.54 -1.54
C MET A 103 1.10 -3.32 -0.31
N LYS A 104 0.13 -4.23 -0.43
CA LYS A 104 -0.31 -5.07 0.70
C LYS A 104 0.85 -5.87 1.29
N VAL A 105 1.68 -6.49 0.44
CA VAL A 105 2.81 -7.30 0.90
C VAL A 105 3.92 -6.46 1.55
N ASN A 106 4.21 -5.27 1.03
CA ASN A 106 5.36 -4.47 1.44
C ASN A 106 5.04 -3.39 2.49
N PHE A 107 3.84 -2.83 2.45
CA PHE A 107 3.38 -1.73 3.31
C PHE A 107 2.37 -2.19 4.36
N GLY A 108 1.47 -3.13 4.02
CA GLY A 108 0.41 -3.63 4.91
C GLY A 108 0.89 -3.99 6.33
N PRO A 109 1.91 -4.86 6.49
CA PRO A 109 2.42 -5.26 7.80
C PRO A 109 2.89 -4.09 8.69
N LEU A 110 3.35 -2.99 8.08
CA LEU A 110 3.84 -1.83 8.80
C LEU A 110 2.70 -0.99 9.36
N VAL A 111 1.64 -0.81 8.58
CA VAL A 111 0.42 -0.12 9.02
C VAL A 111 -0.32 -0.96 10.06
N GLU A 112 -0.42 -2.27 9.86
CA GLU A 112 -1.06 -3.18 10.81
C GLU A 112 -0.37 -3.16 12.18
N SER A 113 0.97 -3.22 12.17
CA SER A 113 1.77 -3.12 13.38
C SER A 113 1.56 -1.78 14.10
N LEU A 114 1.58 -0.66 13.38
CA LEU A 114 1.33 0.66 13.94
C LEU A 114 -0.09 0.76 14.55
N ALA A 115 -1.10 0.39 13.77
CA ALA A 115 -2.50 0.43 14.20
C ALA A 115 -2.77 -0.46 15.43
N SER A 116 -2.07 -1.60 15.57
CA SER A 116 -2.18 -2.47 16.75
C SER A 116 -1.68 -1.81 18.06
N LYS A 117 -0.86 -0.75 17.97
CA LYS A 117 -0.32 -0.02 19.12
C LYS A 117 -1.13 1.23 19.48
N LEU A 118 -1.99 1.71 18.58
CA LEU A 118 -2.85 2.87 18.80
C LEU A 118 -3.99 2.73 19.84
N PRO A 119 -4.49 1.54 20.24
CA PRO A 119 -5.48 1.44 21.32
C PRO A 119 -4.99 2.06 22.64
N PHE A 120 -3.68 2.13 22.84
CA PHE A 120 -3.06 2.83 23.98
C PHE A 120 -3.12 4.36 23.90
N LEU A 121 -3.32 4.93 22.70
CA LEU A 121 -3.40 6.38 22.46
C LEU A 121 -4.85 6.88 22.36
N GLN A 122 -5.83 5.98 22.16
CA GLN A 122 -7.26 6.30 22.13
C GLN A 122 -7.93 6.20 23.51
N ALA A 123 -7.18 5.99 24.58
CA ALA A 123 -7.68 6.12 25.94
C ALA A 123 -8.06 7.60 26.18
N LYS A 124 -9.32 7.93 25.88
CA LYS A 124 -9.98 9.20 26.19
C LYS A 124 -9.64 9.57 27.65
N PRO A 125 -9.21 10.81 27.95
CA PRO A 125 -9.16 11.27 29.33
C PRO A 125 -10.56 11.06 29.92
N SER A 126 -10.67 10.21 30.93
CA SER A 126 -11.92 10.04 31.67
C SER A 126 -12.35 11.41 32.19
N GLU A 127 -13.52 11.90 31.76
CA GLU A 127 -14.17 13.05 32.39
C GLU A 127 -14.28 12.74 33.89
N THR A 128 -13.47 13.43 34.68
CA THR A 128 -13.65 13.48 36.13
C THR A 128 -14.84 14.39 36.36
N THR A 129 -16.02 13.79 36.49
CA THR A 129 -17.23 14.49 36.92
C THR A 129 -16.94 15.19 38.24
N PRO A 130 -17.05 16.53 38.35
CA PRO A 130 -16.88 17.20 39.62
C PRO A 130 -18.11 16.89 40.49
N THR A 131 -17.91 16.07 41.53
CA THR A 131 -18.87 15.90 42.62
C THR A 131 -19.02 17.26 43.30
N SER A 132 -20.15 17.93 43.06
CA SER A 132 -20.49 19.16 43.77
C SER A 132 -20.88 18.84 45.23
N PRO A 133 -20.57 19.76 46.17
CA PRO A 133 -20.68 19.56 47.61
C PRO A 133 -22.12 19.46 48.14
#